data_AF-A0A0C2N4U7-F1
#
_entry.id   AF-A0A0C2N4U7-F1
#
_cell.length_a   1.000
_cell.length_b   1.000
_cell.length_c   1.000
_cell.angle_alpha   90.00
_cell.angle_beta   90.00
_cell.angle_gamma   90.00
#
_symmetry.space_group_name_H-M   'P 1'
#
loop_
_entity.id
_entity.type
_entity.pdbx_description
1 polymer ?
#
loop_
_entity_poly.entity_id
_entity_poly.type
_entity_poly.pdbx_seq_one_letter_code
_entity_poly.pdbx_strand_id
1 'polypeptide(L)'
;MYVSILSLFATVSFIHRAETRQPQATTYNISLEDTKIYIELSATMRYLSSENQLARLFNTDIKNFTLDASEFFLKLESDETNSWFEMKCQTLDSENEIELIRCNISVQTKPTDLLHNYQLNNTYRFNKNTKYEFSELKLKLHQPNIYDFEFTIFKILIRHSCYSQTCEKQYSTYTPINGDPFSKNLVYPCVTDYAILSDETDVLRHNNQIECISKKSSSSRIILVIVFACMTVLECIIILVISIRWFTMKETPEVQDKTQCIEIK
;
A
#
# COMPACT_ATOMS: atom_id res chain seq x y z
N MET A 1 0.75 29.18 53.88
CA MET A 1 -0.31 28.27 53.36
C MET A 1 -0.53 28.41 51.86
N TYR A 2 -0.63 29.62 51.28
CA TYR A 2 -0.83 29.80 49.83
C TYR A 2 0.33 29.33 48.94
N VAL A 3 1.59 29.47 49.37
CA VAL A 3 2.78 29.02 48.61
C VAL A 3 2.80 27.50 48.42
N SER A 4 2.32 26.75 49.42
CA SER A 4 2.25 25.29 49.42
C SER A 4 1.25 24.76 48.39
N ILE A 5 0.12 25.45 48.25
CA ILE A 5 -0.95 25.09 47.31
C ILE A 5 -0.49 25.31 45.87
N LEU A 6 0.17 26.44 45.57
CA LEU A 6 0.68 26.73 44.23
C LEU A 6 1.75 25.73 43.76
N SER A 7 2.62 25.28 44.67
CA SER A 7 3.62 24.23 44.37
C SER A 7 2.96 22.88 44.07
N LEU A 8 1.87 22.55 44.77
CA LEU A 8 1.11 21.32 44.54
C LEU A 8 0.37 21.36 43.19
N PHE A 9 -0.22 22.51 42.82
CA PHE A 9 -0.80 22.69 41.49
C PHE A 9 0.24 22.64 40.38
N ALA A 10 1.43 23.21 40.58
CA ALA A 10 2.51 23.15 39.60
C ALA A 10 2.99 21.70 39.37
N THR A 11 3.16 20.92 40.43
CA THR A 11 3.57 19.51 40.33
C THR A 11 2.48 18.63 39.74
N VAL A 12 1.21 18.79 40.14
CA VAL A 12 0.08 18.07 39.53
C VAL A 12 -0.08 18.45 38.06
N SER A 13 0.09 19.71 37.69
CA SER A 13 0.05 20.15 36.28
C SER A 13 1.21 19.56 35.48
N PHE A 14 2.40 19.43 36.08
CA PHE A 14 3.55 18.80 35.44
C PHE A 14 3.37 17.29 35.25
N ILE A 15 2.80 16.61 36.25
CA ILE A 15 2.46 15.17 36.19
C ILE A 15 1.37 14.93 35.15
N HIS A 16 0.29 15.73 35.16
CA HIS A 16 -0.80 15.60 34.19
C HIS A 16 -0.34 15.88 32.75
N ARG A 17 0.63 16.79 32.58
CA ARG A 17 1.25 17.08 31.27
C ARG A 17 2.24 15.99 30.81
N ALA A 18 2.80 15.22 31.74
CA ALA A 18 3.65 14.08 31.41
C ALA A 18 2.82 12.87 30.94
N GLU A 19 1.58 12.73 31.44
CA GLU A 19 0.75 11.54 31.22
C GLU A 19 -0.12 11.60 29.94
N THR A 20 -0.23 12.77 29.30
CA THR A 20 -1.12 12.98 28.13
C THR A 20 -0.40 13.22 26.81
N ARG A 21 0.92 12.97 26.72
CA ARG A 21 1.59 12.99 25.41
C ARG A 21 1.22 11.73 24.64
N GLN A 22 0.06 11.75 23.98
CA GLN A 22 -0.20 10.84 22.88
C GLN A 22 0.95 10.99 21.87
N PRO A 23 1.55 9.87 21.43
CA PRO A 23 2.61 9.92 20.44
C PRO A 23 2.09 10.61 19.17
N GLN A 24 2.78 11.68 18.76
CA GLN A 24 2.41 12.46 17.59
C GLN A 24 2.46 11.55 16.35
N ALA A 25 1.38 11.49 15.57
CA ALA A 25 1.38 10.68 14.37
C ALA A 25 2.38 11.23 13.34
N THR A 26 3.12 10.34 12.67
CA THR A 26 3.96 10.68 11.54
C THR A 26 3.19 10.40 10.25
N THR A 27 3.16 11.36 9.34
CA THR A 27 2.49 11.21 8.04
C THR A 27 3.49 10.77 6.98
N TYR A 28 3.17 9.66 6.32
CA TYR A 28 3.90 9.14 5.18
C TYR A 28 3.05 9.28 3.93
N ASN A 29 3.71 9.65 2.84
CA ASN A 29 3.05 9.95 1.58
C ASN A 29 3.72 9.07 0.52
N ILE A 30 3.06 7.97 0.17
CA ILE A 30 3.66 6.90 -0.61
C ILE A 30 2.88 6.74 -1.92
N SER A 31 3.58 6.41 -2.99
CA SER A 31 2.98 6.08 -4.28
C SER A 31 3.23 4.61 -4.58
N LEU A 32 2.14 3.86 -4.74
CA LEU A 32 2.14 2.48 -5.20
C LEU A 32 1.60 2.48 -6.63
N GLU A 33 2.52 2.37 -7.61
CA GLU A 33 2.22 2.57 -9.02
C GLU A 33 1.46 3.91 -9.25
N ASP A 34 0.19 3.83 -9.65
CA ASP A 34 -0.70 4.97 -9.86
C ASP A 34 -1.50 5.40 -8.62
N THR A 35 -1.38 4.68 -7.51
CA THR A 35 -2.17 4.90 -6.30
C THR A 35 -1.37 5.71 -5.30
N LYS A 36 -1.85 6.91 -4.94
CA LYS A 36 -1.30 7.65 -3.80
C LYS A 36 -1.92 7.11 -2.51
N ILE A 37 -1.07 6.75 -1.56
CA ILE A 37 -1.44 6.22 -0.25
C ILE A 37 -0.87 7.17 0.80
N TYR A 38 -1.76 7.73 1.62
CA TYR A 38 -1.35 8.55 2.75
C TYR A 38 -1.55 7.73 4.00
N ILE A 39 -0.48 7.59 4.79
CA ILE A 39 -0.45 6.80 6.02
C ILE A 39 -0.11 7.74 7.18
N GLU A 40 -1.06 7.98 8.08
CA GLU A 40 -0.72 8.57 9.39
C GLU A 40 -0.49 7.45 10.38
N LEU A 41 0.74 7.27 10.86
CA LEU A 41 1.09 6.20 11.78
C LEU A 41 1.52 6.78 13.13
N SER A 42 0.84 6.36 14.20
CA SER A 42 1.30 6.54 15.57
C SER A 42 1.42 5.17 16.22
N ALA A 43 2.63 4.75 16.56
CA ALA A 43 2.86 3.41 17.09
C ALA A 43 3.92 3.37 18.21
N THR A 44 3.80 2.38 19.08
CA THR A 44 4.84 1.96 20.02
C THR A 44 5.07 0.47 19.91
N MET A 45 6.32 0.08 20.11
CA MET A 45 6.72 -1.32 20.18
C MET A 45 7.33 -1.58 21.55
N ARG A 46 6.87 -2.64 22.21
CA ARG A 46 7.46 -3.20 23.42
C ARG A 46 7.81 -4.65 23.16
N TYR A 47 9.06 -5.02 23.43
CA TYR A 47 9.52 -6.39 23.37
C TYR A 47 10.20 -6.75 24.69
N LEU A 48 9.80 -7.85 25.30
CA LEU A 48 10.40 -8.41 26.50
C LEU A 48 10.82 -9.86 26.20
N SER A 49 12.12 -10.15 26.28
CA SER A 49 12.66 -11.51 26.13
C SER A 49 12.60 -12.30 27.44
N SER A 50 12.77 -13.62 27.34
CA SER A 50 12.90 -14.53 28.49
C SER A 50 14.09 -14.21 29.41
N GLU A 51 15.12 -13.55 28.88
CA GLU A 51 16.29 -13.06 29.61
C GLU A 51 16.05 -11.71 30.30
N ASN A 52 14.80 -11.23 30.33
CA ASN A 52 14.40 -9.90 30.79
C ASN A 52 15.04 -8.73 30.02
N GLN A 53 15.47 -8.95 28.77
CA GLN A 53 15.86 -7.85 27.89
C GLN A 53 14.61 -7.13 27.42
N LEU A 54 14.61 -5.81 27.53
CA LEU A 54 13.48 -4.97 27.18
C LEU A 54 13.89 -3.99 26.08
N ALA A 55 13.19 -4.02 24.96
CA ALA A 55 13.21 -2.95 23.98
C ALA A 55 11.88 -2.19 24.03
N ARG A 56 11.98 -0.86 24.01
CA ARG A 56 10.84 0.04 23.83
C ARG A 56 11.20 1.01 22.73
N LEU A 57 10.41 0.99 21.65
CA LEU A 57 10.57 1.89 20.53
C LEU A 57 9.29 2.70 20.34
N PHE A 58 9.44 3.96 19.97
CA PHE A 58 8.38 4.94 19.78
C PHE A 58 8.31 5.38 18.32
N ASN A 59 7.29 6.14 17.97
CA ASN A 59 7.12 6.72 16.63
C ASN A 59 8.33 7.57 16.19
N THR A 60 9.02 8.21 17.14
CA THR A 60 10.23 9.01 16.90
C THR A 60 11.42 8.16 16.46
N ASP A 61 11.37 6.85 16.71
CA ASP A 61 12.43 5.91 16.35
C ASP A 61 12.24 5.33 14.94
N ILE A 62 11.18 5.69 14.21
CA ILE A 62 10.97 5.22 12.83
C ILE A 62 12.05 5.80 11.93
N LYS A 63 12.98 4.94 11.47
CA LYS A 63 14.06 5.31 10.55
C LYS A 63 13.70 5.06 9.09
N ASN A 64 12.87 4.05 8.83
CA ASN A 64 12.45 3.73 7.47
C ASN A 64 10.99 3.27 7.46
N PHE A 65 10.26 3.74 6.47
CA PHE A 65 8.89 3.35 6.18
C PHE A 65 8.65 3.46 4.68
N THR A 66 8.60 2.32 4.00
CA THR A 66 8.37 2.23 2.56
C THR A 66 7.30 1.21 2.25
N LEU A 67 6.54 1.47 1.19
CA LEU A 67 5.56 0.55 0.63
C LEU A 67 5.67 0.68 -0.89
N ASP A 68 6.14 -0.38 -1.55
CA ASP A 68 6.17 -0.48 -3.00
C ASP A 68 5.43 -1.72 -3.48
N ALA A 69 5.43 -1.94 -4.80
CA ALA A 69 4.65 -3.00 -5.46
C ALA A 69 5.11 -4.41 -5.07
N SER A 70 6.26 -4.54 -4.41
CA SER A 70 6.88 -5.81 -4.04
C SER A 70 7.04 -5.99 -2.54
N GLU A 71 7.29 -4.91 -1.79
CA GLU A 71 7.63 -4.97 -0.38
C GLU A 71 7.04 -3.81 0.43
N PHE A 72 6.53 -4.15 1.60
CA PHE A 72 6.28 -3.24 2.70
C PHE A 72 7.41 -3.37 3.71
N PHE A 73 7.99 -2.24 4.11
CA PHE A 73 9.11 -2.20 5.04
C PHE A 73 8.91 -1.13 6.10
N LEU A 74 8.99 -1.52 7.37
CA LEU A 74 8.99 -0.63 8.52
C LEU A 74 10.20 -0.96 9.40
N LYS A 75 11.03 0.05 9.68
CA LYS A 75 12.17 -0.07 10.59
C LYS A 75 12.11 1.01 11.67
N LEU A 76 12.13 0.57 12.94
CA LEU A 76 12.33 1.41 14.10
C LEU A 76 13.71 1.12 14.70
N GLU A 77 14.44 2.15 15.12
CA GLU A 77 15.78 2.01 15.69
C GLU A 77 16.03 3.12 16.72
N SER A 78 16.35 2.73 17.95
CA SER A 78 16.65 3.65 19.05
C SER A 78 18.13 4.00 19.04
N ASP A 79 18.43 5.29 18.88
CA ASP A 79 19.81 5.78 18.90
C ASP A 79 20.48 5.62 20.28
N GLU A 80 19.69 5.59 21.36
CA GLU A 80 20.20 5.47 22.75
C GLU A 80 20.65 4.04 23.09
N THR A 81 19.87 3.05 22.67
CA THR A 81 20.07 1.65 23.05
C THR A 81 20.67 0.81 21.93
N ASN A 82 20.69 1.34 20.69
CA ASN A 82 20.95 0.58 19.47
C ASN A 82 20.01 -0.64 19.32
N SER A 83 18.85 -0.60 19.97
CA SER A 83 17.79 -1.58 19.77
C SER A 83 17.02 -1.26 18.49
N TRP A 84 16.55 -2.29 17.80
CA TRP A 84 15.80 -2.09 16.57
C TRP A 84 14.71 -3.14 16.38
N PHE A 85 13.73 -2.75 15.57
CA PHE A 85 12.62 -3.55 15.12
C PHE A 85 12.47 -3.37 13.62
N GLU A 86 12.22 -4.47 12.93
CA GLU A 86 12.00 -4.51 11.50
C GLU A 86 10.76 -5.34 11.19
N MET A 87 9.91 -4.84 10.29
CA MET A 87 8.80 -5.59 9.71
C MET A 87 8.89 -5.50 8.19
N LYS A 88 9.00 -6.66 7.54
CA LYS A 88 9.04 -6.82 6.09
C LYS A 88 7.87 -7.67 5.64
N CYS A 89 7.00 -7.19 4.76
CA CYS A 89 5.96 -7.99 4.12
C CYS A 89 6.14 -7.96 2.61
N GLN A 90 5.77 -9.04 1.94
CA GLN A 90 5.58 -8.98 0.49
C GLN A 90 4.29 -8.22 0.20
N THR A 91 4.35 -7.30 -0.75
CA THR A 91 3.19 -6.55 -1.24
C THR A 91 2.74 -7.17 -2.55
N LEU A 92 1.43 -7.34 -2.72
CA LEU A 92 0.83 -7.58 -4.03
C LEU A 92 -0.11 -6.43 -4.33
N ASP A 93 0.13 -5.74 -5.44
CA ASP A 93 -0.76 -4.69 -5.90
C ASP A 93 -1.63 -5.18 -7.06
N SER A 94 -2.95 -5.07 -6.90
CA SER A 94 -3.93 -5.39 -7.94
C SER A 94 -4.77 -4.17 -8.29
N GLU A 95 -5.64 -4.27 -9.29
CA GLU A 95 -6.49 -3.13 -9.69
C GLU A 95 -7.33 -2.59 -8.53
N ASN A 96 -7.88 -3.48 -7.70
CA ASN A 96 -8.86 -3.12 -6.66
C ASN A 96 -8.33 -3.28 -5.23
N GLU A 97 -7.24 -4.01 -5.03
CA GLU A 97 -6.79 -4.43 -3.71
C GLU A 97 -5.27 -4.37 -3.58
N ILE A 98 -4.79 -4.06 -2.38
CA ILE A 98 -3.41 -4.22 -1.94
C ILE A 98 -3.39 -5.35 -0.92
N GLU A 99 -2.47 -6.30 -1.08
CA GLU A 99 -2.26 -7.38 -0.13
C GLU A 99 -0.89 -7.27 0.53
N LEU A 100 -0.84 -7.47 1.84
CA LEU A 100 0.38 -7.71 2.60
C LEU A 100 0.42 -9.17 3.00
N ILE A 101 1.41 -9.90 2.51
CA ILE A 101 1.59 -11.34 2.75
C ILE A 101 2.98 -11.63 3.30
N ARG A 102 3.13 -12.78 3.96
CA ARG A 102 4.42 -13.31 4.45
C ARG A 102 5.23 -12.28 5.23
N CYS A 103 4.61 -11.62 6.20
CA CYS A 103 5.26 -10.60 7.00
C CYS A 103 6.28 -11.23 7.95
N ASN A 104 7.55 -10.87 7.84
CA ASN A 104 8.61 -11.21 8.77
C ASN A 104 8.84 -10.04 9.72
N ILE A 105 8.86 -10.32 11.01
CA ILE A 105 9.21 -9.40 12.08
C ILE A 105 10.56 -9.82 12.64
N SER A 106 11.48 -8.88 12.76
CA SER A 106 12.80 -9.09 13.33
C SER A 106 13.04 -8.07 14.44
N VAL A 107 13.54 -8.52 15.59
CA VAL A 107 13.77 -7.66 16.77
C VAL A 107 15.13 -7.96 17.37
N GLN A 108 15.87 -6.89 17.70
CA GLN A 108 17.11 -6.99 18.44
C GLN A 108 17.14 -5.92 19.53
N THR A 109 17.30 -6.35 20.79
CA THR A 109 17.27 -5.46 21.97
C THR A 109 18.58 -4.70 22.18
N LYS A 110 19.71 -5.27 21.79
CA LYS A 110 21.04 -4.64 21.79
C LYS A 110 21.91 -5.28 20.71
N PRO A 111 22.99 -4.61 20.26
CA PRO A 111 23.88 -5.17 19.23
C PRO A 111 24.49 -6.54 19.57
N THR A 112 24.64 -6.86 20.86
CA THR A 112 25.18 -8.14 21.36
C THR A 112 24.12 -9.21 21.58
N ASP A 113 22.84 -8.83 21.63
CA ASP A 113 21.75 -9.75 21.95
C ASP A 113 21.37 -10.56 20.72
N LEU A 114 20.76 -11.74 20.95
CA LEU A 114 20.30 -12.61 19.87
C LEU A 114 19.25 -11.90 19.01
N LEU A 115 19.32 -12.12 17.70
CA LEU A 115 18.30 -11.67 16.78
C LEU A 115 17.08 -12.60 16.85
N HIS A 116 15.91 -12.03 17.16
CA HIS A 116 14.66 -12.76 17.18
C HIS A 116 13.86 -12.52 15.91
N ASN A 117 13.48 -13.59 15.21
CA ASN A 117 12.71 -13.52 13.97
C ASN A 117 11.37 -14.24 14.12
N TYR A 118 10.31 -13.64 13.62
CA TYR A 118 8.94 -14.15 13.64
C TYR A 118 8.34 -14.01 12.25
N GLN A 119 7.56 -15.01 11.82
CA GLN A 119 6.84 -14.95 10.56
C GLN A 119 5.34 -14.96 10.85
N LEU A 120 4.64 -13.94 10.35
CA LEU A 120 3.19 -13.88 10.33
C LEU A 120 2.69 -14.55 9.04
N ASN A 121 1.79 -15.52 9.20
CA ASN A 121 1.22 -16.26 8.08
C ASN A 121 -0.10 -15.68 7.56
N ASN A 122 -0.60 -14.61 8.17
CA ASN A 122 -1.82 -13.93 7.75
C ASN A 122 -1.60 -13.16 6.43
N THR A 123 -2.68 -13.05 5.66
CA THR A 123 -2.77 -12.18 4.49
C THR A 123 -3.70 -11.03 4.81
N TYR A 124 -3.19 -9.80 4.80
CA TYR A 124 -4.00 -8.60 5.01
C TYR A 124 -4.37 -8.00 3.66
N ARG A 125 -5.67 -7.83 3.42
CA ARG A 125 -6.18 -7.33 2.14
C ARG A 125 -6.93 -6.02 2.33
N PHE A 126 -6.50 -5.01 1.59
CA PHE A 126 -7.02 -3.64 1.63
C PHE A 126 -7.60 -3.28 0.27
N ASN A 127 -8.89 -3.00 0.22
CA ASN A 127 -9.60 -2.50 -0.94
C ASN A 127 -9.23 -1.03 -1.19
N LYS A 128 -8.75 -0.72 -2.40
CA LYS A 128 -8.34 0.63 -2.82
C LYS A 128 -9.49 1.63 -2.89
N ASN A 129 -10.73 1.15 -2.95
CA ASN A 129 -11.93 1.97 -2.92
C ASN A 129 -12.39 2.32 -1.49
N THR A 130 -11.65 1.90 -0.47
CA THR A 130 -11.98 2.13 0.95
C THR A 130 -10.89 2.96 1.62
N LYS A 131 -11.30 4.02 2.32
CA LYS A 131 -10.48 4.73 3.30
C LYS A 131 -10.57 4.00 4.62
N TYR A 132 -9.43 3.69 5.22
CA TYR A 132 -9.35 2.96 6.47
C TYR A 132 -8.95 3.90 7.61
N GLU A 133 -9.76 3.91 8.66
CA GLU A 133 -9.49 4.62 9.91
C GLU A 133 -9.51 3.63 11.06
N PHE A 134 -8.32 3.23 11.52
CA PHE A 134 -8.21 2.38 12.70
C PHE A 134 -7.59 3.15 13.87
N SER A 135 -8.16 2.95 15.05
CA SER A 135 -7.67 3.51 16.31
C SER A 135 -7.46 2.40 17.34
N GLU A 136 -6.45 2.59 18.18
CA GLU A 136 -6.11 1.74 19.33
C GLU A 136 -5.88 0.25 19.00
N LEU A 137 -5.39 -0.05 17.79
CA LEU A 137 -5.07 -1.41 17.39
C LEU A 137 -3.85 -1.93 18.18
N LYS A 138 -4.01 -3.08 18.85
CA LYS A 138 -2.91 -3.75 19.58
C LYS A 138 -2.63 -5.11 18.97
N LEU A 139 -1.45 -5.27 18.39
CA LEU A 139 -0.90 -6.56 18.00
C LEU A 139 -0.08 -7.10 19.17
N LYS A 140 -0.53 -8.21 19.75
CA LYS A 140 0.19 -8.90 20.83
C LYS A 140 0.62 -10.27 20.32
N LEU A 141 1.92 -10.55 20.37
CA LEU A 141 2.46 -11.88 20.17
C LEU A 141 3.04 -12.31 21.51
N HIS A 142 2.34 -13.22 22.17
CA HIS A 142 2.78 -13.78 23.43
C HIS A 142 3.19 -15.24 23.22
N GLN A 143 4.45 -15.55 23.45
CA GLN A 143 4.91 -16.92 23.56
C GLN A 143 5.39 -17.16 25.00
N PRO A 144 4.65 -17.96 25.79
CA PRO A 144 4.97 -18.19 27.19
C PRO A 144 6.43 -18.60 27.38
N ASN A 145 7.12 -17.96 28.34
CA ASN A 145 8.52 -18.20 28.70
C ASN A 145 9.56 -17.88 27.63
N ILE A 146 9.18 -17.29 26.49
CA ILE A 146 10.14 -16.96 25.41
C ILE A 146 10.13 -15.45 25.18
N TYR A 147 8.95 -14.85 24.94
CA TYR A 147 8.85 -13.41 24.76
C TYR A 147 7.42 -12.88 24.92
N ASP A 148 7.35 -11.59 25.21
CA ASP A 148 6.13 -10.77 25.13
C ASP A 148 6.41 -9.62 24.15
N PHE A 149 5.77 -9.67 22.99
CA PHE A 149 5.83 -8.63 21.96
C PHE A 149 4.50 -7.92 21.87
N GLU A 150 4.52 -6.60 21.99
CA GLU A 150 3.36 -5.73 21.84
C GLU A 150 3.69 -4.61 20.86
N PHE A 151 3.00 -4.59 19.72
CA PHE A 151 3.00 -3.47 18.79
C PHE A 151 1.64 -2.78 18.86
N THR A 152 1.63 -1.60 19.45
CA THR A 152 0.42 -0.78 19.60
C THR A 152 0.43 0.29 18.52
N ILE A 153 -0.63 0.32 17.71
CA ILE A 153 -0.92 1.37 16.74
C ILE A 153 -2.07 2.22 17.33
N PHE A 154 -1.75 3.43 17.75
CA PHE A 154 -2.74 4.37 18.31
C PHE A 154 -3.69 4.89 17.24
N LYS A 155 -3.14 5.19 16.06
CA LYS A 155 -3.90 5.66 14.90
C LYS A 155 -3.22 5.18 13.63
N ILE A 156 -4.02 4.67 12.71
CA ILE A 156 -3.65 4.44 11.33
C ILE A 156 -4.78 4.93 10.42
N LEU A 157 -4.42 5.89 9.55
CA LEU A 157 -5.28 6.37 8.48
C LEU A 157 -4.65 5.93 7.17
N ILE A 158 -5.34 5.11 6.37
CA ILE A 158 -4.94 4.75 5.02
C ILE A 158 -5.98 5.32 4.07
N ARG A 159 -5.58 6.26 3.22
CA ARG A 159 -6.46 6.78 2.17
C ARG A 159 -5.81 6.60 0.80
N HIS A 160 -6.60 6.08 -0.13
CA HIS A 160 -6.27 6.05 -1.56
C HIS A 160 -6.74 7.35 -2.22
N SER A 161 -6.28 7.67 -3.42
CA SER A 161 -6.73 8.90 -4.12
C SER A 161 -8.21 8.87 -4.52
N CYS A 162 -8.83 7.69 -4.59
CA CYS A 162 -10.14 7.48 -5.21
C CYS A 162 -11.09 6.59 -4.39
N TYR A 163 -11.01 6.66 -3.07
CA TYR A 163 -11.92 5.89 -2.23
C TYR A 163 -13.35 6.44 -2.34
N SER A 164 -14.34 5.56 -2.23
CA SER A 164 -15.76 5.94 -2.15
C SER A 164 -16.42 5.49 -0.84
N GLN A 165 -15.71 4.67 -0.06
CA GLN A 165 -16.18 4.12 1.20
C GLN A 165 -15.21 4.49 2.31
N THR A 166 -15.72 4.69 3.52
CA THR A 166 -14.91 4.79 4.72
C THR A 166 -15.20 3.60 5.61
N CYS A 167 -14.14 2.93 6.04
CA CYS A 167 -14.20 1.93 7.08
C CYS A 167 -13.54 2.47 8.33
N GLU A 168 -14.35 2.64 9.36
CA GLU A 168 -13.89 3.04 10.69
C GLU A 168 -13.94 1.82 11.61
N LYS A 169 -12.82 1.60 12.31
CA LYS A 169 -12.73 0.55 13.33
C LYS A 169 -11.98 1.05 14.54
N GLN A 170 -12.73 1.32 15.58
CA GLN A 170 -12.19 1.54 16.91
C GLN A 170 -12.04 0.19 17.61
N TYR A 171 -10.80 -0.23 17.84
CA TYR A 171 -10.56 -1.41 18.64
C TYR A 171 -10.79 -1.04 20.10
N SER A 172 -11.84 -1.54 20.72
CA SER A 172 -11.98 -1.41 22.17
C SER A 172 -10.80 -2.09 22.84
N THR A 173 -10.30 -1.47 23.90
CA THR A 173 -9.22 -1.98 24.73
C THR A 173 -9.37 -3.49 24.97
N TYR A 174 -8.35 -4.26 24.57
CA TYR A 174 -8.17 -5.69 24.84
C TYR A 174 -8.86 -6.74 23.96
N THR A 175 -9.19 -6.47 22.70
CA THR A 175 -9.18 -7.57 21.72
C THR A 175 -7.78 -7.66 21.12
N PRO A 176 -6.84 -8.41 21.74
CA PRO A 176 -5.67 -8.84 20.99
C PRO A 176 -6.20 -9.48 19.71
N ILE A 177 -5.52 -9.24 18.59
CA ILE A 177 -5.66 -10.15 17.46
C ILE A 177 -5.04 -11.48 17.93
N ASN A 178 -5.80 -12.24 18.74
CA ASN A 178 -5.55 -13.63 19.09
C ASN A 178 -5.88 -14.48 17.86
N GLY A 179 -5.42 -14.04 16.69
CA GLY A 179 -5.18 -14.96 15.61
C GLY A 179 -3.90 -15.69 16.01
N ASP A 180 -3.92 -17.01 15.93
CA ASP A 180 -2.67 -17.76 15.87
C ASP A 180 -1.80 -17.05 14.80
N PRO A 181 -0.63 -16.47 15.16
CA PRO A 181 0.21 -15.78 14.19
C PRO A 181 0.67 -16.71 13.06
N PHE A 182 0.57 -18.03 13.28
CA PHE A 182 0.83 -19.08 12.31
C PHE A 182 -0.39 -19.49 11.49
N SER A 183 -1.59 -18.99 11.81
CA SER A 183 -2.78 -19.20 10.99
C SER A 183 -2.64 -18.52 9.63
N LYS A 184 -3.13 -19.19 8.60
CA LYS A 184 -3.15 -18.70 7.21
C LYS A 184 -4.45 -17.96 6.91
N ASN A 185 -4.88 -17.11 7.84
CA ASN A 185 -6.16 -16.44 7.70
C ASN A 185 -6.04 -15.26 6.74
N LEU A 186 -7.06 -15.14 5.88
CA LEU A 186 -7.28 -13.95 5.09
C LEU A 186 -8.01 -12.93 5.96
N VAL A 187 -7.37 -11.80 6.22
CA VAL A 187 -7.88 -10.74 7.09
C VAL A 187 -8.34 -9.57 6.22
N TYR A 188 -9.64 -9.35 6.20
CA TYR A 188 -10.24 -8.12 5.71
C TYR A 188 -10.58 -7.23 6.92
N PRO A 189 -9.93 -6.07 7.09
CA PRO A 189 -10.12 -5.25 8.29
C PRO A 189 -11.58 -4.87 8.58
N CYS A 190 -12.41 -4.80 7.53
CA CYS A 190 -13.74 -4.19 7.54
C CYS A 190 -14.91 -5.14 7.27
N VAL A 191 -14.66 -6.45 7.17
CA VAL A 191 -15.71 -7.47 6.93
C VAL A 191 -16.15 -8.15 8.24
N THR A 192 -15.45 -7.89 9.35
CA THR A 192 -15.80 -8.44 10.66
C THR A 192 -16.93 -7.67 11.34
N ASP A 193 -17.69 -8.34 12.20
CA ASP A 193 -18.93 -7.89 12.89
C ASP A 193 -18.91 -6.53 13.62
N TYR A 194 -17.76 -5.86 13.73
CA TYR A 194 -17.57 -4.61 14.48
C TYR A 194 -17.08 -3.42 13.64
N ALA A 195 -16.86 -3.60 12.34
CA ALA A 195 -16.44 -2.49 11.47
C ALA A 195 -17.66 -1.69 11.01
N ILE A 196 -17.59 -0.36 11.11
CA ILE A 196 -18.62 0.53 10.55
C ILE A 196 -18.15 0.89 9.14
N LEU A 197 -18.83 0.32 8.15
CA LEU A 197 -18.68 0.73 6.75
C LEU A 197 -19.69 1.84 6.48
N SER A 198 -19.21 3.03 6.13
CA SER A 198 -20.06 4.15 5.72
C SER A 198 -19.70 4.58 4.30
N ASP A 199 -20.72 4.88 3.50
CA ASP A 199 -20.51 5.58 2.24
C ASP A 199 -20.13 7.03 2.54
N GLU A 200 -19.11 7.55 1.85
CA GLU A 200 -18.72 8.95 2.04
C GLU A 200 -19.83 9.88 1.50
N THR A 201 -20.20 10.88 2.29
CA THR A 201 -21.29 11.80 1.94
C THR A 201 -20.99 12.56 0.62
N ASP A 202 -22.04 12.86 -0.13
CA ASP A 202 -21.97 13.33 -1.53
C ASP A 202 -21.08 14.57 -1.75
N VAL A 203 -20.88 15.42 -0.73
CA VAL A 203 -20.12 16.67 -0.85
C VAL A 203 -18.61 16.42 -0.99
N LEU A 204 -18.03 15.50 -0.21
CA LEU A 204 -16.62 15.11 -0.31
C LEU A 204 -16.37 14.25 -1.56
N ARG A 205 -17.38 13.43 -1.90
CA ARG A 205 -17.37 12.56 -3.07
C ARG A 205 -17.18 13.33 -4.38
N HIS A 206 -17.83 14.50 -4.54
CA HIS A 206 -17.77 15.24 -5.80
C HIS A 206 -16.34 15.72 -6.16
N ASN A 207 -15.58 16.21 -5.18
CA ASN A 207 -14.23 16.73 -5.43
C ASN A 207 -13.23 15.61 -5.74
N ASN A 208 -13.26 14.52 -4.97
CA ASN A 208 -12.39 13.36 -5.19
C ASN A 208 -12.72 12.67 -6.52
N GLN A 209 -14.01 12.60 -6.88
CA GLN A 209 -14.46 11.90 -8.08
C GLN A 209 -13.99 12.58 -9.38
N ILE A 210 -13.86 13.91 -9.43
CA ILE A 210 -13.35 14.62 -10.61
C ILE A 210 -11.90 14.22 -10.91
N GLU A 211 -11.04 14.16 -9.87
CA GLU A 211 -9.64 13.75 -10.04
C GLU A 211 -9.56 12.29 -10.53
N CYS A 212 -10.40 11.41 -10.01
CA CYS A 212 -10.41 9.99 -10.35
C CYS A 212 -10.96 9.68 -11.75
N ILE A 213 -12.02 10.38 -12.18
CA ILE A 213 -12.56 10.25 -13.54
C ILE A 213 -11.52 10.72 -14.57
N SER A 214 -10.79 11.80 -14.26
CA SER A 214 -9.76 12.32 -15.16
C SER A 214 -8.66 11.28 -15.44
N LYS A 215 -8.27 10.48 -14.43
CA LYS A 215 -7.21 9.48 -14.53
C LYS A 215 -7.64 8.26 -15.35
N LYS A 216 -8.87 7.76 -15.12
CA LYS A 216 -9.43 6.63 -15.90
C LYS A 216 -9.69 6.99 -17.37
N SER A 217 -10.05 8.25 -17.64
CA SER A 217 -10.28 8.78 -19.00
C SER A 217 -9.00 8.92 -19.83
N SER A 218 -7.84 9.10 -19.18
CA SER A 218 -6.56 9.23 -19.90
C SER A 218 -6.16 7.95 -20.63
N SER A 219 -6.34 6.78 -20.00
CA SER A 219 -5.92 5.50 -20.58
C SER A 219 -6.75 5.11 -21.82
N SER A 220 -8.07 5.33 -21.79
CA SER A 220 -8.94 5.01 -22.94
C SER A 220 -8.67 5.91 -24.15
N ARG A 221 -8.30 7.18 -23.92
CA ARG A 221 -7.89 8.09 -24.99
C ARG A 221 -6.59 7.64 -25.65
N ILE A 222 -5.61 7.17 -24.86
CA ILE A 222 -4.35 6.66 -25.39
C ILE A 222 -4.60 5.41 -26.25
N ILE A 223 -5.44 4.48 -25.79
CA ILE A 223 -5.81 3.28 -26.56
C ILE A 223 -6.48 3.68 -27.88
N LEU A 224 -7.42 4.63 -27.85
CA LEU A 224 -8.07 5.14 -29.06
C LEU A 224 -7.05 5.74 -30.04
N VAL A 225 -6.11 6.56 -29.57
CA VAL A 225 -5.05 7.15 -30.41
C VAL A 225 -4.18 6.06 -31.04
N ILE A 226 -3.79 5.02 -30.28
CA ILE A 226 -3.02 3.89 -30.80
C ILE A 226 -3.80 3.14 -31.87
N VAL A 227 -5.09 2.86 -31.63
CA VAL A 227 -5.95 2.17 -32.60
C VAL A 227 -6.08 3.00 -33.89
N PHE A 228 -6.33 4.31 -33.79
CA PHE A 228 -6.39 5.20 -34.96
C PHE A 228 -5.06 5.22 -35.73
N ALA A 229 -3.92 5.28 -35.03
CA ALA A 229 -2.60 5.23 -35.67
C ALA A 229 -2.33 3.88 -36.36
N CYS A 230 -2.76 2.76 -35.79
CA CYS A 230 -2.64 1.45 -36.44
C CYS A 230 -3.51 1.34 -37.68
N MET A 231 -4.73 1.89 -37.66
CA MET A 231 -5.63 1.88 -38.81
C MET A 231 -5.09 2.72 -39.97
N THR A 232 -4.53 3.90 -39.70
CA THR A 232 -3.93 4.74 -40.75
C THR A 232 -2.72 4.08 -41.40
N VAL A 233 -1.86 3.43 -40.59
CA VAL A 233 -0.72 2.66 -41.13
C VAL A 233 -1.21 1.50 -42.00
N LEU A 234 -2.26 0.79 -41.59
CA LEU A 234 -2.85 -0.31 -42.37
C LEU A 234 -3.40 0.19 -43.72
N GLU A 235 -4.10 1.32 -43.73
CA GLU A 235 -4.60 1.95 -44.96
C GLU A 235 -3.45 2.34 -45.90
N CYS A 236 -2.37 2.94 -45.37
CA CYS A 236 -1.18 3.26 -46.16
C CYS A 236 -0.54 2.01 -46.79
N ILE A 237 -0.45 0.89 -46.04
CA ILE A 237 0.09 -0.38 -46.55
C ILE A 237 -0.79 -0.91 -47.68
N ILE A 238 -2.12 -0.89 -47.52
CA ILE A 238 -3.07 -1.35 -48.54
C ILE A 238 -2.93 -0.53 -49.82
N ILE A 239 -2.87 0.81 -49.72
CA ILE A 239 -2.69 1.71 -50.86
C ILE A 239 -1.36 1.44 -51.58
N LEU A 240 -0.29 1.21 -50.82
CA LEU A 240 1.04 0.92 -51.36
C LEU A 240 1.06 -0.41 -52.11
N VAL A 241 0.42 -1.46 -51.57
CA VAL A 241 0.30 -2.78 -52.24
C VAL A 241 -0.50 -2.68 -53.54
N ILE A 242 -1.63 -1.94 -53.53
CA ILE A 242 -2.44 -1.72 -54.73
C ILE A 242 -1.63 -0.97 -55.79
N SER A 243 -0.89 0.07 -55.40
CA SER A 243 -0.05 0.87 -56.30
C SER A 243 1.06 0.04 -56.94
N ILE A 244 1.74 -0.81 -56.16
CA ILE A 244 2.76 -1.74 -56.69
C ILE A 244 2.12 -2.69 -57.70
N ARG A 245 0.97 -3.30 -57.38
CA ARG A 245 0.28 -4.20 -58.32
C ARG A 245 -0.11 -3.51 -59.61
N TRP A 246 -0.66 -2.29 -59.52
CA TRP A 246 -1.04 -1.51 -60.69
C TRP A 246 0.16 -1.16 -61.57
N PHE A 247 1.29 -0.79 -60.96
CA PHE A 247 2.53 -0.55 -61.68
C PHE A 247 3.03 -1.81 -62.41
N THR A 248 3.05 -2.97 -61.73
CA THR A 248 3.47 -4.24 -62.34
C THR A 248 2.56 -4.71 -63.48
N MET A 249 1.26 -4.40 -63.45
CA MET A 249 0.34 -4.72 -64.55
C MET A 249 0.59 -3.89 -65.80
N LYS A 250 1.15 -2.70 -65.67
CA LYS A 250 1.41 -1.80 -66.80
C LYS A 250 2.62 -2.22 -67.63
N GLU A 251 3.49 -3.06 -67.07
CA GLU A 251 4.71 -3.53 -67.72
C GLU A 251 4.55 -4.80 -68.54
N THR A 252 3.35 -5.39 -68.69
CA THR A 252 3.19 -6.51 -69.64
C THR A 252 3.40 -5.97 -71.06
N PRO A 253 4.53 -6.31 -71.72
CA PRO A 253 4.79 -5.84 -73.05
C PRO A 253 3.82 -6.54 -73.99
N GLU A 254 3.21 -5.76 -74.88
CA GLU A 254 2.37 -6.25 -75.95
C GLU A 254 3.16 -7.31 -76.74
N VAL A 255 2.78 -8.58 -76.59
CA VAL A 255 3.33 -9.67 -77.37
C VAL A 255 2.88 -9.43 -78.81
N GLN A 256 3.77 -8.89 -79.65
CA GLN A 256 3.56 -8.83 -81.09
C GLN A 256 3.42 -10.26 -81.62
N ASP A 257 2.17 -10.69 -81.82
CA ASP A 257 1.82 -11.90 -82.55
C ASP A 257 2.19 -11.71 -84.03
N LYS A 258 3.40 -12.13 -84.39
CA LYS A 258 3.80 -12.29 -85.79
C LYS A 258 3.22 -13.61 -86.31
N THR A 259 1.92 -13.63 -86.61
CA THR A 259 1.32 -14.70 -87.40
C THR A 259 1.78 -14.54 -88.85
N GLN A 260 2.79 -15.32 -89.23
CA GLN A 260 3.37 -15.34 -90.57
C GLN A 260 2.58 -16.32 -91.44
N CYS A 261 1.72 -15.82 -92.33
CA CYS A 261 1.02 -16.63 -93.33
C CYS A 261 2.03 -17.19 -94.35
N ILE A 262 2.15 -18.51 -94.42
CA ILE A 262 2.92 -19.24 -95.44
C ILE A 262 1.97 -19.56 -96.59
N GLU A 263 2.17 -18.93 -97.74
CA GLU A 263 1.56 -19.32 -99.03
C GLU A 263 2.33 -20.54 -99.57
N ILE A 264 1.64 -21.67 -99.73
CA ILE A 264 2.17 -22.87 -100.39
C ILE A 264 1.74 -22.81 -101.86
N LYS A 265 2.74 -22.88 -102.75
CA LYS A 265 2.65 -22.98 -104.20
C LYS A 265 2.11 -24.33 -104.67
#